data_AF-A0A0W4ZM07-F1
#
_entry.id   AF-A0A0W4ZM07-F1
#
_cell.length_a   1.000
_cell.length_b   1.000
_cell.length_c   1.000
_cell.angle_alpha   90.00
_cell.angle_beta   90.00
_cell.angle_gamma   90.00
#
_symmetry.space_group_name_H-M   'P 1'
#
loop_
_entity.id
_entity.type
_entity.pdbx_description
1 polymer ?
#
loop_
_entity_poly.entity_id
_entity_poly.type
_entity_poly.pdbx_seq_one_letter_code
_entity_poly.pdbx_strand_id
1 'polypeptide(L)'
;MERPVKKQQQVAQVAQDEIKEEHLLAFIAKEKYEDEQQCKTELEKYCKELKEADENFKVNEKVKEICGKKEEERCTGLKAKVKDELGDFDTDLEASVDDIKDEVCEKYEEKCILLEEAGDDDLKKNSVKLREGCYKLKREKVVEELLFRTLGGDANEVNKCKGKMKDVCPVLSRESDELMSLCLNPTKTCKTMESKLKDVCKTLKKELDQKNLEKDFHKKLEKCHFYEQASTDAKCQDFEKKCKEKNIRYEAPESDLSPVKSKASFLRSIGLDDVHKSAEKDDIIIGKKGVDVPRRLGTDFLQDLLLALSQDENVNESRIER
;
A
#
# COMPACT_ATOMS: atom_id res chain seq x y z
N MET A 1 53.24 -2.55 -5.23
CA MET A 1 52.34 -3.14 -4.23
C MET A 1 51.24 -2.13 -3.99
N GLU A 2 50.02 -2.39 -4.44
CA GLU A 2 48.83 -1.63 -4.02
C GLU A 2 47.62 -2.54 -4.27
N ARG A 3 47.01 -3.00 -3.17
CA ARG A 3 45.88 -3.93 -3.16
C ARG A 3 44.60 -3.11 -3.37
N PRO A 4 43.68 -3.49 -4.28
CA PRO A 4 42.39 -2.85 -4.38
C PRO A 4 41.52 -3.30 -3.20
N VAL A 5 41.12 -2.34 -2.36
CA VAL A 5 40.17 -2.52 -1.26
C VAL A 5 38.79 -2.76 -1.86
N LYS A 6 38.28 -3.99 -1.71
CA LYS A 6 36.87 -4.33 -1.96
C LYS A 6 36.02 -3.56 -0.95
N LYS A 7 35.26 -2.56 -1.42
CA LYS A 7 34.13 -2.01 -0.65
C LYS A 7 33.01 -3.05 -0.64
N GLN A 8 32.80 -3.69 0.51
CA GLN A 8 31.57 -4.42 0.78
C GLN A 8 30.42 -3.42 0.81
N GLN A 9 29.55 -3.48 -0.19
CA GLN A 9 28.20 -2.93 -0.09
C GLN A 9 27.44 -3.83 0.88
N GLN A 10 27.29 -3.37 2.12
CA GLN A 10 26.21 -3.83 2.99
C GLN A 10 24.91 -3.35 2.36
N VAL A 11 24.30 -4.22 1.56
CA VAL A 11 22.86 -4.18 1.32
C VAL A 11 22.26 -4.59 2.66
N ALA A 12 21.81 -3.62 3.44
CA ALA A 12 20.95 -3.89 4.58
C ALA A 12 19.68 -4.50 4.02
N GLN A 13 19.60 -5.83 4.04
CA GLN A 13 18.33 -6.53 4.05
C GLN A 13 17.64 -6.06 5.33
N VAL A 14 16.65 -5.18 5.18
CA VAL A 14 15.67 -4.95 6.24
C VAL A 14 15.03 -6.32 6.41
N ALA A 15 15.40 -7.03 7.48
CA ALA A 15 14.67 -8.21 7.89
C ALA A 15 13.26 -7.70 8.22
N GLN A 16 12.27 -8.09 7.41
CA GLN A 16 10.90 -8.09 7.90
C GLN A 16 10.93 -8.93 9.17
N ASP A 17 10.52 -8.35 10.30
CA ASP A 17 10.25 -9.14 11.48
C ASP A 17 9.10 -10.08 11.12
N GLU A 18 9.45 -11.34 10.88
CA GLU A 18 8.53 -12.39 10.47
C GLU A 18 7.36 -12.48 11.45
N ILE A 19 6.12 -12.49 10.94
CA ILE A 19 4.92 -12.72 11.76
C ILE A 19 5.09 -14.07 12.44
N LYS A 20 5.12 -14.06 13.78
CA LYS A 20 5.29 -15.26 14.59
C LYS A 20 3.94 -15.86 14.95
N GLU A 21 3.95 -17.14 15.32
CA GLU A 21 2.74 -17.84 15.77
C GLU A 21 2.11 -17.15 16.98
N GLU A 22 2.93 -16.67 17.92
CA GLU A 22 2.48 -15.91 19.09
C GLU A 22 1.74 -14.61 18.75
N HIS A 23 2.04 -13.95 17.63
CA HIS A 23 1.30 -12.77 17.19
C HIS A 23 -0.11 -13.13 16.76
N LEU A 24 -0.26 -14.23 16.01
CA LEU A 24 -1.57 -14.73 15.58
C LEU A 24 -2.38 -15.25 16.77
N LEU A 25 -1.73 -15.92 17.73
CA LEU A 25 -2.40 -16.38 18.95
C LEU A 25 -2.81 -15.22 19.86
N ALA A 26 -1.98 -14.17 19.97
CA ALA A 26 -2.34 -12.94 20.68
C ALA A 26 -3.55 -12.25 20.03
N PHE A 27 -3.59 -12.20 18.71
CA PHE A 27 -4.72 -11.66 17.95
C PHE A 27 -6.03 -12.44 18.20
N ILE A 28 -5.95 -13.77 18.24
CA ILE A 28 -7.11 -14.64 18.47
C ILE A 28 -7.60 -14.53 19.91
N ALA A 29 -6.69 -14.66 20.88
CA ALA A 29 -7.03 -14.66 22.30
C ALA A 29 -7.32 -13.25 22.83
N LYS A 30 -6.80 -12.19 22.18
CA LYS A 30 -6.87 -10.80 22.65
C LYS A 30 -6.40 -10.73 24.10
N GLU A 31 -6.99 -9.87 24.94
CA GLU A 31 -6.75 -9.78 26.39
C GLU A 31 -6.85 -11.11 27.15
N LYS A 32 -7.58 -12.11 26.62
CA LYS A 32 -7.76 -13.42 27.27
C LYS A 32 -6.54 -14.33 27.16
N TYR A 33 -5.49 -13.92 26.46
CA TYR A 33 -4.20 -14.63 26.41
C TYR A 33 -3.55 -14.80 27.80
N GLU A 34 -3.94 -13.97 28.78
CA GLU A 34 -3.41 -14.00 30.13
C GLU A 34 -3.84 -15.23 30.95
N ASP A 35 -4.92 -15.91 30.54
CA ASP A 35 -5.45 -17.11 31.16
C ASP A 35 -5.48 -18.26 30.13
N GLU A 36 -4.83 -19.37 30.47
CA GLU A 36 -4.67 -20.50 29.55
C GLU A 36 -6.01 -21.13 29.15
N GLN A 37 -6.99 -21.19 30.06
CA GLN A 37 -8.31 -21.78 29.76
C GLN A 37 -9.16 -20.85 28.90
N GLN A 38 -9.08 -19.54 29.15
CA GLN A 38 -9.76 -18.56 28.30
C GLN A 38 -9.13 -18.50 26.90
N CYS A 39 -7.80 -18.55 26.80
CA CYS A 39 -7.10 -18.69 25.52
C CYS A 39 -7.62 -19.90 24.73
N LYS A 40 -7.68 -21.09 25.35
CA LYS A 40 -8.22 -22.30 24.71
C LYS A 40 -9.64 -22.11 24.22
N THR A 41 -10.49 -21.50 25.05
CA THR A 41 -11.90 -21.23 24.71
C THR A 41 -12.03 -20.31 23.49
N GLU A 42 -11.21 -19.27 23.37
CA GLU A 42 -11.24 -18.38 22.21
C GLU A 42 -10.65 -19.03 20.96
N LEU A 43 -9.57 -19.80 21.11
CA LEU A 43 -8.98 -20.55 20.02
C LEU A 43 -9.95 -21.59 19.44
N GLU A 44 -10.68 -22.32 20.29
CA GLU A 44 -11.71 -23.26 19.85
C GLU A 44 -12.85 -22.56 19.07
N LYS A 45 -13.31 -21.40 19.56
CA LYS A 45 -14.33 -20.60 18.86
C LYS A 45 -13.83 -20.13 17.50
N TYR A 46 -12.63 -19.54 17.48
CA TYR A 46 -11.98 -19.09 16.25
C TYR A 46 -11.88 -20.23 15.23
N CYS A 47 -11.41 -21.40 15.66
CA CYS A 47 -11.23 -22.56 14.79
C CYS A 47 -12.55 -23.17 14.31
N LYS A 48 -13.64 -23.01 15.06
CA LYS A 48 -14.98 -23.39 14.60
C LYS A 48 -15.49 -22.43 13.53
N GLU A 49 -15.40 -21.12 13.77
CA GLU A 49 -15.79 -20.08 12.80
C GLU A 49 -14.96 -20.19 11.51
N LEU A 50 -13.67 -20.47 11.64
CA LEU A 50 -12.76 -20.69 10.52
C LEU A 50 -13.19 -21.87 9.64
N LYS A 51 -13.62 -23.00 10.24
CA LYS A 51 -14.10 -24.17 9.50
C LYS A 51 -15.37 -23.86 8.71
N GLU A 52 -16.31 -23.14 9.32
CA GLU A 52 -17.55 -22.70 8.67
C GLU A 52 -17.26 -21.73 7.50
N ALA A 53 -16.25 -20.86 7.65
CA ALA A 53 -15.81 -19.96 6.59
C ALA A 53 -15.04 -20.67 5.47
N ASP A 54 -14.18 -21.64 5.80
CA ASP A 54 -13.33 -22.34 4.83
C ASP A 54 -14.15 -23.16 3.82
N GLU A 55 -15.29 -23.70 4.24
CA GLU A 55 -16.26 -24.36 3.36
C GLU A 55 -16.72 -23.45 2.21
N ASN A 56 -16.69 -22.13 2.40
CA ASN A 56 -17.19 -21.13 1.45
C ASN A 56 -16.08 -20.33 0.74
N PHE A 57 -14.93 -20.09 1.39
CA PHE A 57 -13.96 -19.09 0.93
C PHE A 57 -12.53 -19.59 0.66
N LYS A 58 -12.22 -20.88 0.88
CA LYS A 58 -10.84 -21.44 0.75
C LYS A 58 -9.79 -20.59 1.48
N VAL A 59 -9.72 -20.77 2.78
CA VAL A 59 -8.83 -20.09 3.71
C VAL A 59 -7.36 -20.47 3.50
N ASN A 60 -6.44 -19.53 3.81
CA ASN A 60 -4.99 -19.73 3.79
C ASN A 60 -4.52 -20.88 4.70
N GLU A 61 -3.59 -21.71 4.22
CA GLU A 61 -3.04 -22.88 4.92
C GLU A 61 -2.38 -22.52 6.27
N LYS A 62 -1.65 -21.38 6.37
CA LYS A 62 -1.02 -20.92 7.63
C LYS A 62 -2.05 -20.66 8.73
N VAL A 63 -3.20 -20.13 8.35
CA VAL A 63 -4.30 -19.86 9.29
C VAL A 63 -4.97 -21.16 9.72
N LYS A 64 -5.10 -22.12 8.81
CA LYS A 64 -5.61 -23.47 9.13
C LYS A 64 -4.67 -24.23 10.06
N GLU A 65 -3.36 -24.03 9.91
CA GLU A 65 -2.36 -24.70 10.74
C GLU A 65 -2.56 -24.40 12.22
N ILE A 66 -2.98 -23.17 12.57
CA ILE A 66 -3.32 -22.76 13.95
C ILE A 66 -4.36 -23.69 14.57
N CYS A 67 -5.36 -24.09 13.78
CA CYS A 67 -6.45 -24.99 14.17
C CYS A 67 -6.13 -26.48 13.98
N GLY A 68 -4.84 -26.82 13.88
CA GLY A 68 -4.34 -28.17 13.69
C GLY A 68 -4.43 -29.04 14.95
N LYS A 69 -3.87 -30.26 14.86
CA LYS A 69 -3.84 -31.18 16.01
C LYS A 69 -3.00 -30.58 17.14
N LYS A 70 -3.55 -30.55 18.37
CA LYS A 70 -2.96 -29.98 19.59
C LYS A 70 -3.07 -28.45 19.71
N GLU A 71 -4.14 -27.84 19.19
CA GLU A 71 -4.44 -26.41 19.37
C GLU A 71 -4.38 -25.96 20.84
N GLU A 72 -4.88 -26.79 21.77
CA GLU A 72 -4.85 -26.48 23.21
C GLU A 72 -3.42 -26.36 23.79
N GLU A 73 -2.43 -27.07 23.24
CA GLU A 73 -1.04 -26.99 23.70
C GLU A 73 -0.43 -25.61 23.34
N ARG A 74 -0.94 -24.91 22.33
CA ARG A 74 -0.44 -23.61 21.86
C ARG A 74 -0.68 -22.47 22.85
N CYS A 75 -1.70 -22.59 23.70
CA CYS A 75 -1.94 -21.65 24.80
C CYS A 75 -0.95 -21.84 25.97
N THR A 76 -0.23 -22.96 26.04
CA THR A 76 0.69 -23.25 27.15
C THR A 76 1.93 -22.37 27.04
N GLY A 77 2.14 -21.52 28.06
CA GLY A 77 3.27 -20.57 28.07
C GLY A 77 3.10 -19.38 27.11
N LEU A 78 1.94 -19.24 26.44
CA LEU A 78 1.64 -18.13 25.53
C LEU A 78 1.74 -16.78 26.26
N LYS A 79 1.25 -16.69 27.50
CA LYS A 79 1.31 -15.48 28.32
C LYS A 79 2.70 -14.87 28.40
N ALA A 80 3.73 -15.67 28.63
CA ALA A 80 5.10 -15.17 28.73
C ALA A 80 5.58 -14.62 27.38
N LYS A 81 5.40 -15.41 26.31
CA LYS A 81 5.79 -15.02 24.95
C LYS A 81 5.11 -13.73 24.48
N VAL A 82 3.80 -13.62 24.67
CA VAL A 82 3.04 -12.44 24.26
C VAL A 82 3.44 -11.23 25.09
N LYS A 83 3.71 -11.37 26.40
CA LYS A 83 4.21 -10.24 27.21
C LYS A 83 5.58 -9.75 26.75
N ASP A 84 6.47 -10.67 26.41
CA ASP A 84 7.80 -10.33 25.90
C ASP A 84 7.67 -9.58 24.56
N GLU A 85 6.87 -10.11 23.62
CA GLU A 85 6.61 -9.46 22.32
C GLU A 85 5.93 -8.09 22.46
N LEU A 86 4.95 -7.95 23.37
CA LEU A 86 4.28 -6.67 23.62
C LEU A 86 5.25 -5.63 24.18
N GLY A 87 6.12 -6.00 25.13
CA GLY A 87 7.08 -5.08 25.72
C GLY A 87 8.13 -4.58 24.72
N ASP A 88 8.66 -5.49 23.89
CA ASP A 88 9.59 -5.14 22.81
C ASP A 88 8.91 -4.26 21.77
N PHE A 89 7.68 -4.61 21.37
CA PHE A 89 6.93 -3.87 20.35
C PHE A 89 6.51 -2.47 20.81
N ASP A 90 6.03 -2.32 22.04
CA ASP A 90 5.58 -1.02 22.58
C ASP A 90 6.74 -0.01 22.59
N THR A 91 7.91 -0.44 23.08
CA THR A 91 9.12 0.40 23.10
C THR A 91 9.52 0.87 21.69
N ASP A 92 9.47 -0.04 20.72
CA ASP A 92 9.77 0.24 19.31
C ASP A 92 8.75 1.19 18.67
N LEU A 93 7.47 1.01 19.01
CA LEU A 93 6.36 1.77 18.46
C LEU A 93 6.35 3.20 19.01
N GLU A 94 6.51 3.40 20.31
CA GLU A 94 6.60 4.73 20.95
C GLU A 94 7.67 5.61 20.31
N ALA A 95 8.82 5.04 19.96
CA ALA A 95 9.90 5.76 19.30
C ALA A 95 9.57 6.19 17.86
N SER A 96 8.54 5.60 17.24
CA SER A 96 8.29 5.69 15.80
C SER A 96 6.97 6.39 15.44
N VAL A 97 5.99 6.47 16.35
CA VAL A 97 4.64 7.02 16.08
C VAL A 97 4.58 8.53 15.83
N ASP A 98 5.65 9.27 16.08
CA ASP A 98 5.71 10.72 15.86
C ASP A 98 6.20 11.11 14.46
N ASP A 99 6.89 10.21 13.74
CA ASP A 99 7.42 10.46 12.39
C ASP A 99 7.07 9.27 11.47
N ILE A 100 5.78 9.12 11.19
CA ILE A 100 5.23 8.02 10.40
C ILE A 100 5.67 8.18 8.94
N LYS A 101 6.44 7.20 8.47
CA LYS A 101 6.93 7.05 7.10
C LYS A 101 6.69 5.63 6.59
N ASP A 102 6.97 5.41 5.32
CA ASP A 102 6.85 4.10 4.69
C ASP A 102 7.56 3.00 5.45
N GLU A 103 8.81 3.24 5.88
CA GLU A 103 9.59 2.23 6.59
C GLU A 103 8.98 1.87 7.96
N VAL A 104 8.31 2.84 8.59
CA VAL A 104 7.62 2.63 9.87
C VAL A 104 6.34 1.82 9.65
N CYS A 105 5.58 2.16 8.60
CA CYS A 105 4.36 1.43 8.24
C CYS A 105 4.66 -0.01 7.84
N GLU A 106 5.63 -0.23 6.94
CA GLU A 106 6.07 -1.56 6.51
C GLU A 106 6.55 -2.42 7.69
N LYS A 107 7.15 -1.81 8.71
CA LYS A 107 7.69 -2.54 9.87
C LYS A 107 6.63 -2.86 10.93
N TYR A 108 5.66 -1.96 11.15
CA TYR A 108 4.84 -2.01 12.38
C TYR A 108 3.33 -2.05 12.14
N GLU A 109 2.83 -1.75 10.95
CA GLU A 109 1.37 -1.70 10.69
C GLU A 109 0.71 -3.07 10.92
N GLU A 110 1.32 -4.15 10.42
CA GLU A 110 0.84 -5.52 10.62
C GLU A 110 0.93 -5.95 12.09
N LYS A 111 2.04 -5.65 12.77
CA LYS A 111 2.19 -5.96 14.21
C LYS A 111 1.16 -5.24 15.07
N CYS A 112 0.85 -3.97 14.75
CA CYS A 112 -0.24 -3.24 15.39
C CYS A 112 -1.56 -4.00 15.26
N ILE A 113 -1.91 -4.46 14.06
CA ILE A 113 -3.15 -5.22 13.83
C ILE A 113 -3.17 -6.50 14.69
N LEU A 114 -2.05 -7.20 14.80
CA LEU A 114 -1.96 -8.48 15.50
C LEU A 114 -1.93 -8.35 17.04
N LEU A 115 -1.30 -7.30 17.56
CA LEU A 115 -1.00 -7.17 18.99
C LEU A 115 -1.86 -6.13 19.73
N GLU A 116 -2.56 -5.25 19.02
CA GLU A 116 -3.36 -4.16 19.62
C GLU A 116 -4.34 -4.65 20.69
N GLU A 117 -5.10 -5.71 20.42
CA GLU A 117 -6.11 -6.23 21.35
C GLU A 117 -5.51 -7.02 22.53
N ALA A 118 -4.23 -7.37 22.48
CA ALA A 118 -3.51 -8.01 23.58
C ALA A 118 -2.69 -7.02 24.42
N GLY A 119 -2.37 -5.84 23.86
CA GLY A 119 -1.62 -4.78 24.53
C GLY A 119 -2.46 -3.95 25.50
N ASP A 120 -1.77 -3.04 26.20
CA ASP A 120 -2.41 -2.08 27.09
C ASP A 120 -3.03 -0.90 26.32
N ASP A 121 -3.64 0.03 27.06
CA ASP A 121 -4.33 1.19 26.48
C ASP A 121 -3.39 2.12 25.71
N ASP A 122 -2.11 2.18 26.09
CA ASP A 122 -1.12 3.04 25.43
C ASP A 122 -0.66 2.42 24.11
N LEU A 123 -0.35 1.12 24.09
CA LEU A 123 -0.07 0.37 22.86
C LEU A 123 -1.27 0.43 21.90
N LYS A 124 -2.49 0.28 22.40
CA LYS A 124 -3.71 0.40 21.59
C LYS A 124 -3.81 1.76 20.92
N LYS A 125 -3.62 2.83 21.70
CA LYS A 125 -3.68 4.20 21.19
C LYS A 125 -2.57 4.49 20.18
N ASN A 126 -1.35 4.04 20.46
CA ASN A 126 -0.21 4.18 19.55
C ASN A 126 -0.43 3.39 18.26
N SER A 127 -1.00 2.20 18.35
CA SER A 127 -1.34 1.36 17.19
C SER A 127 -2.41 2.00 16.31
N VAL A 128 -3.46 2.56 16.92
CA VAL A 128 -4.47 3.34 16.19
C VAL A 128 -3.84 4.54 15.49
N LYS A 129 -3.01 5.32 16.20
CA LYS A 129 -2.31 6.48 15.64
C LYS A 129 -1.42 6.08 14.47
N LEU A 130 -0.68 4.97 14.59
CA LEU A 130 0.15 4.45 13.51
C LEU A 130 -0.68 4.09 12.29
N ARG A 131 -1.70 3.24 12.45
CA ARG A 131 -2.55 2.79 11.32
C ARG A 131 -3.24 3.96 10.63
N GLU A 132 -3.78 4.92 11.38
CA GLU A 132 -4.38 6.13 10.79
C GLU A 132 -3.35 6.96 10.01
N GLY A 133 -2.13 7.11 10.55
CA GLY A 133 -1.03 7.80 9.87
C GLY A 133 -0.57 7.09 8.60
N CYS A 134 -0.40 5.76 8.66
CA CYS A 134 -0.03 4.93 7.51
C CYS A 134 -1.10 4.96 6.44
N TYR A 135 -2.37 4.84 6.82
CA TYR A 135 -3.49 4.95 5.89
C TYR A 135 -3.56 6.32 5.22
N LYS A 136 -3.37 7.40 6.00
CA LYS A 136 -3.28 8.75 5.45
C LYS A 136 -2.12 8.88 4.45
N LEU A 137 -0.96 8.32 4.76
CA LEU A 137 0.22 8.36 3.88
C LEU A 137 -0.04 7.60 2.58
N LYS A 138 -0.69 6.42 2.64
CA LYS A 138 -1.17 5.67 1.47
C LYS A 138 -2.11 6.51 0.60
N ARG A 139 -3.09 7.21 1.20
CA ARG A 139 -4.00 8.11 0.47
C ARG A 139 -3.29 9.30 -0.15
N GLU A 140 -2.32 9.89 0.55
CA GLU A 140 -1.50 11.00 0.04
C GLU A 140 -0.72 10.57 -1.22
N LYS A 141 -0.17 9.35 -1.25
CA LYS A 141 0.52 8.81 -2.44
C LYS A 141 -0.40 8.71 -3.66
N VAL A 142 -1.61 8.17 -3.47
CA VAL A 142 -2.60 8.05 -4.56
C VAL A 142 -2.97 9.43 -5.11
N VAL A 143 -3.14 10.40 -4.23
CA VAL A 143 -3.46 11.78 -4.58
C VAL A 143 -2.30 12.49 -5.28
N GLU A 144 -1.07 12.25 -4.85
CA GLU A 144 0.12 12.74 -5.52
C GLU A 144 0.26 12.16 -6.93
N GLU A 145 -0.02 10.88 -7.11
CA GLU A 145 -0.05 10.25 -8.44
C GLU A 145 -1.07 10.94 -9.36
N LEU A 146 -2.31 11.15 -8.90
CA LEU A 146 -3.32 11.88 -9.66
C LEU A 146 -2.86 13.30 -10.03
N LEU A 147 -2.21 13.98 -9.09
CA LEU A 147 -1.70 15.32 -9.32
C LEU A 147 -0.54 15.32 -10.31
N PHE A 148 0.33 14.29 -10.31
CA PHE A 148 1.36 14.13 -11.33
C PHE A 148 0.77 13.89 -12.72
N ARG A 149 -0.21 12.99 -12.85
CA ARG A 149 -0.90 12.74 -14.13
C ARG A 149 -1.57 14.00 -14.66
N THR A 150 -2.12 14.81 -13.75
CA THR A 150 -2.74 16.10 -14.06
C THR A 150 -1.71 17.13 -14.54
N LEU A 151 -0.65 17.33 -13.76
CA LEU A 151 0.33 18.39 -14.03
C LEU A 151 1.26 18.03 -15.18
N GLY A 152 1.57 16.75 -15.37
CA GLY A 152 2.48 16.26 -16.41
C GLY A 152 3.82 17.00 -16.38
N GLY A 153 4.28 17.44 -17.54
CA GLY A 153 5.51 18.23 -17.68
C GLY A 153 5.51 19.52 -16.84
N ASP A 154 4.37 20.15 -16.59
CA ASP A 154 4.28 21.43 -15.87
C ASP A 154 4.66 21.32 -14.38
N ALA A 155 4.70 20.10 -13.83
CA ALA A 155 5.19 19.84 -12.47
C ALA A 155 6.70 20.12 -12.32
N ASN A 156 7.45 20.23 -13.42
CA ASN A 156 8.89 20.50 -13.39
C ASN A 156 9.27 21.95 -13.09
N GLU A 157 8.30 22.87 -13.15
CA GLU A 157 8.52 24.30 -12.97
C GLU A 157 7.42 24.88 -12.08
N VAL A 158 7.81 25.38 -10.90
CA VAL A 158 6.86 25.84 -9.87
C VAL A 158 5.83 26.86 -10.40
N ASN A 159 6.24 27.76 -11.31
CA ASN A 159 5.33 28.78 -11.85
C ASN A 159 4.31 28.19 -12.84
N LYS A 160 4.73 27.26 -13.70
CA LYS A 160 3.81 26.55 -14.62
C LYS A 160 2.85 25.65 -13.86
N CYS A 161 3.38 24.89 -12.90
CA CYS A 161 2.57 24.09 -11.98
C CYS A 161 1.49 24.94 -11.30
N LYS A 162 1.85 26.09 -10.73
CA LYS A 162 0.88 27.01 -10.10
C LYS A 162 -0.16 27.52 -11.09
N GLY A 163 0.24 27.82 -12.33
CA GLY A 163 -0.67 28.22 -13.39
C GLY A 163 -1.71 27.14 -13.64
N LYS A 164 -1.26 25.92 -13.92
CA LYS A 164 -2.12 24.77 -14.19
C LYS A 164 -3.00 24.38 -13.00
N MET A 165 -2.47 24.48 -11.78
CA MET A 165 -3.25 24.26 -10.56
C MET A 165 -4.49 25.15 -10.48
N LYS A 166 -4.45 26.40 -10.95
CA LYS A 166 -5.63 27.28 -10.96
C LYS A 166 -6.76 26.74 -11.85
N ASP A 167 -6.40 26.07 -12.94
CA ASP A 167 -7.35 25.53 -13.91
C ASP A 167 -7.95 24.20 -13.45
N VAL A 168 -7.13 23.34 -12.84
CA VAL A 168 -7.54 21.96 -12.49
C VAL A 168 -8.14 21.84 -11.09
N CYS A 169 -7.75 22.70 -10.15
CA CYS A 169 -8.22 22.63 -8.76
C CYS A 169 -9.74 22.81 -8.56
N PRO A 170 -10.46 23.65 -9.33
CA PRO A 170 -11.92 23.73 -9.22
C PRO A 170 -12.64 22.39 -9.43
N VAL A 171 -12.02 21.48 -10.19
CA VAL A 171 -12.49 20.11 -10.42
C VAL A 171 -11.90 19.15 -9.39
N LEU A 172 -10.56 19.05 -9.31
CA LEU A 172 -9.88 18.06 -8.47
C LEU A 172 -10.19 18.17 -6.97
N SER A 173 -10.36 19.38 -6.45
CA SER A 173 -10.67 19.59 -5.03
C SER A 173 -12.01 19.00 -4.59
N ARG A 174 -12.87 18.60 -5.54
CA ARG A 174 -14.15 17.96 -5.25
C ARG A 174 -14.03 16.47 -5.00
N GLU A 175 -12.95 15.86 -5.47
CA GLU A 175 -12.75 14.40 -5.45
C GLU A 175 -12.30 13.89 -4.07
N SER A 176 -11.46 14.64 -3.35
CA SER A 176 -11.04 14.26 -1.98
C SER A 176 -10.60 15.45 -1.13
N ASP A 177 -10.61 15.25 0.20
CA ASP A 177 -10.14 16.26 1.17
C ASP A 177 -8.63 16.51 1.06
N GLU A 178 -7.87 15.48 0.67
CA GLU A 178 -6.44 15.55 0.37
C GLU A 178 -6.17 16.41 -0.87
N LEU A 179 -6.90 16.18 -1.97
CA LEU A 179 -6.79 16.99 -3.19
C LEU A 179 -7.20 18.43 -2.92
N MET A 180 -8.26 18.65 -2.14
CA MET A 180 -8.63 19.98 -1.66
C MET A 180 -7.47 20.64 -0.90
N SER A 181 -6.85 19.94 0.03
CA SER A 181 -5.74 20.45 0.83
C SER A 181 -4.54 20.86 -0.02
N LEU A 182 -4.19 20.04 -1.03
CA LEU A 182 -3.12 20.38 -1.98
C LEU A 182 -3.46 21.62 -2.81
N CYS A 183 -4.73 21.76 -3.22
CA CYS A 183 -5.24 22.90 -3.96
C CYS A 183 -5.28 24.22 -3.17
N LEU A 184 -5.44 24.15 -1.85
CA LEU A 184 -5.41 25.34 -0.98
C LEU A 184 -4.00 25.94 -0.84
N ASN A 185 -2.94 25.15 -1.06
CA ASN A 185 -1.56 25.62 -0.95
C ASN A 185 -0.72 25.29 -2.20
N PRO A 186 -1.03 25.88 -3.37
CA PRO A 186 -0.38 25.55 -4.63
C PRO A 186 1.13 25.85 -4.61
N THR A 187 1.58 26.81 -3.80
CA THR A 187 3.01 27.11 -3.69
C THR A 187 3.80 26.00 -3.02
N LYS A 188 3.32 25.49 -1.89
CA LYS A 188 3.97 24.38 -1.20
C LYS A 188 3.86 23.11 -2.04
N THR A 189 2.66 22.82 -2.54
CA THR A 189 2.37 21.66 -3.40
C THR A 189 3.31 21.61 -4.59
N CYS A 190 3.38 22.67 -5.41
CA CYS A 190 4.24 22.67 -6.60
C CYS A 190 5.74 22.50 -6.30
N LYS A 191 6.24 23.02 -5.16
CA LYS A 191 7.63 22.80 -4.75
C LYS A 191 7.89 21.33 -4.37
N THR A 192 6.95 20.72 -3.64
CA THR A 192 7.03 19.30 -3.29
C THR A 192 6.98 18.43 -4.54
N MET A 193 6.04 18.72 -5.46
CA MET A 193 5.89 17.99 -6.72
C MET A 193 7.14 18.09 -7.58
N GLU A 194 7.76 19.27 -7.71
CA GLU A 194 9.00 19.43 -8.47
C GLU A 194 10.13 18.54 -7.91
N SER A 195 10.27 18.47 -6.58
CA SER A 195 11.28 17.63 -5.94
C SER A 195 11.00 16.15 -6.18
N LYS A 196 9.76 15.71 -5.91
CA LYS A 196 9.34 14.31 -6.07
C LYS A 196 9.42 13.85 -7.53
N LEU A 197 9.08 14.73 -8.48
CA LEU A 197 9.19 14.45 -9.91
C LEU A 197 10.62 14.07 -10.28
N LYS A 198 11.62 14.83 -9.80
CA LYS A 198 13.04 14.53 -10.07
C LYS A 198 13.43 13.13 -9.61
N ASP A 199 12.89 12.67 -8.48
CA ASP A 199 13.17 11.33 -7.96
C ASP A 199 12.42 10.25 -8.73
N VAL A 200 11.15 10.49 -9.11
CA VAL A 200 10.40 9.63 -10.03
C VAL A 200 11.13 9.48 -11.37
N CYS A 201 11.61 10.57 -11.98
CA CYS A 201 12.38 10.56 -13.22
C CYS A 201 13.65 9.70 -13.10
N LYS A 202 14.40 9.85 -11.99
CA LYS A 202 15.62 9.08 -11.74
C LYS A 202 15.32 7.59 -11.59
N THR A 203 14.25 7.25 -10.86
CA THR A 203 13.82 5.87 -10.66
C THR A 203 13.36 5.25 -11.96
N LEU A 204 12.52 5.94 -12.74
CA LEU A 204 12.05 5.50 -14.05
C LEU A 204 13.24 5.25 -15.00
N LYS A 205 14.22 6.16 -15.05
CA LYS A 205 15.43 5.96 -15.86
C LYS A 205 16.18 4.69 -15.48
N LYS A 206 16.36 4.41 -14.18
CA LYS A 206 16.99 3.18 -13.69
C LYS A 206 16.17 1.94 -14.06
N GLU A 207 14.86 1.97 -13.87
CA GLU A 207 13.94 0.87 -14.21
C GLU A 207 14.01 0.50 -15.71
N LEU A 208 14.21 1.50 -16.58
CA LEU A 208 14.29 1.32 -18.03
C LEU A 208 15.70 0.95 -18.52
N ASP A 209 16.75 1.28 -17.75
CA ASP A 209 18.14 0.90 -18.04
C ASP A 209 18.47 -0.55 -17.60
N GLN A 210 17.71 -1.13 -16.66
CA GLN A 210 17.94 -2.50 -16.19
C GLN A 210 17.65 -3.54 -17.27
N LYS A 211 18.52 -4.56 -17.37
CA LYS A 211 18.42 -5.65 -18.37
C LYS A 211 17.17 -6.53 -18.20
N ASN A 212 16.49 -6.49 -17.06
CA ASN A 212 15.23 -7.20 -16.80
C ASN A 212 14.01 -6.36 -17.24
N LEU A 213 13.95 -6.08 -18.54
CA LEU A 213 12.85 -5.36 -19.18
C LEU A 213 11.53 -6.18 -19.23
N GLU A 214 11.58 -7.47 -18.90
CA GLU A 214 10.50 -8.40 -19.21
C GLU A 214 9.37 -8.46 -18.17
N LYS A 215 9.58 -7.94 -16.97
CA LYS A 215 8.53 -7.77 -15.96
C LYS A 215 7.95 -6.35 -16.01
N ASP A 216 6.64 -6.26 -15.87
CA ASP A 216 5.86 -5.02 -15.68
C ASP A 216 5.83 -4.05 -16.88
N PHE A 217 5.70 -4.57 -18.12
CA PHE A 217 5.63 -3.74 -19.33
C PHE A 217 4.53 -2.68 -19.26
N HIS A 218 3.32 -3.05 -18.84
CA HIS A 218 2.18 -2.13 -18.76
C HIS A 218 2.43 -0.99 -17.76
N LYS A 219 2.89 -1.30 -16.54
CA LYS A 219 3.21 -0.31 -15.50
C LYS A 219 4.29 0.68 -15.97
N LYS A 220 5.33 0.18 -16.64
CA LYS A 220 6.41 1.03 -17.17
C LYS A 220 5.94 1.90 -18.33
N LEU A 221 5.11 1.36 -19.23
CA LEU A 221 4.52 2.13 -20.33
C LEU A 221 3.58 3.22 -19.83
N GLU A 222 2.76 2.93 -18.81
CA GLU A 222 1.90 3.90 -18.16
C GLU A 222 2.72 5.05 -17.54
N LYS A 223 3.79 4.71 -16.80
CA LYS A 223 4.72 5.73 -16.30
C LYS A 223 5.31 6.55 -17.44
N CYS A 224 5.74 5.93 -18.54
CA CYS A 224 6.22 6.69 -19.69
C CYS A 224 5.14 7.63 -20.25
N HIS A 225 3.90 7.17 -20.38
CA HIS A 225 2.80 8.01 -20.87
C HIS A 225 2.60 9.28 -20.04
N PHE A 226 2.57 9.18 -18.70
CA PHE A 226 2.31 10.32 -17.83
C PHE A 226 3.55 11.17 -17.51
N TYR A 227 4.75 10.57 -17.49
CA TYR A 227 5.97 11.22 -17.03
C TYR A 227 6.98 11.56 -18.13
N GLU A 228 6.80 11.14 -19.40
CA GLU A 228 7.76 11.39 -20.48
C GLU A 228 8.04 12.89 -20.67
N GLN A 229 7.01 13.73 -20.66
CA GLN A 229 7.14 15.18 -20.82
C GLN A 229 7.98 15.83 -19.71
N ALA A 230 7.95 15.25 -18.50
CA ALA A 230 8.76 15.69 -17.38
C ALA A 230 10.15 15.03 -17.35
N SER A 231 10.31 13.88 -18.00
CA SER A 231 11.45 12.97 -17.88
C SER A 231 12.11 12.70 -19.23
N THR A 232 12.53 13.76 -19.94
CA THR A 232 13.08 13.66 -21.31
C THR A 232 14.27 12.69 -21.45
N ASP A 233 14.97 12.42 -20.35
CA ASP A 233 16.15 11.56 -20.31
C ASP A 233 15.85 10.07 -20.00
N ALA A 234 14.58 9.68 -19.83
CA ALA A 234 14.19 8.36 -19.35
C ALA A 234 14.23 7.25 -20.42
N LYS A 235 14.53 7.56 -21.71
CA LYS A 235 14.52 6.59 -22.83
C LYS A 235 13.16 5.89 -23.05
N CYS A 236 12.06 6.52 -22.65
CA CYS A 236 10.71 5.99 -22.83
C CYS A 236 10.40 5.59 -24.28
N GLN A 237 10.86 6.38 -25.26
CA GLN A 237 10.68 6.08 -26.69
C GLN A 237 11.32 4.77 -27.13
N ASP A 238 12.51 4.44 -26.61
CA ASP A 238 13.20 3.19 -26.93
C ASP A 238 12.49 2.01 -26.27
N PHE A 239 11.97 2.20 -25.06
CA PHE A 239 11.18 1.20 -24.36
C PHE A 239 9.85 0.92 -25.07
N GLU A 240 9.12 1.96 -25.49
CA GLU A 240 7.88 1.82 -26.24
C GLU A 240 8.05 1.04 -27.54
N LYS A 241 9.14 1.29 -28.27
CA LYS A 241 9.45 0.54 -29.51
C LYS A 241 9.63 -0.96 -29.22
N LYS A 242 10.38 -1.31 -28.18
CA LYS A 242 10.57 -2.70 -27.74
C LYS A 242 9.26 -3.36 -27.31
N CYS A 243 8.36 -2.62 -26.64
CA CYS A 243 7.04 -3.14 -26.27
C CYS A 243 6.18 -3.42 -27.50
N LYS A 244 6.18 -2.50 -28.47
CA LYS A 244 5.44 -2.64 -29.74
C LYS A 244 5.92 -3.85 -30.54
N GLU A 245 7.22 -4.15 -30.55
CA GLU A 245 7.78 -5.37 -31.16
C GLU A 245 7.23 -6.66 -30.53
N LYS A 246 6.87 -6.62 -29.24
CA LYS A 246 6.23 -7.72 -28.51
C LYS A 246 4.69 -7.67 -28.57
N ASN A 247 4.09 -6.81 -29.40
CA ASN A 247 2.65 -6.53 -29.45
C ASN A 247 2.04 -6.02 -28.13
N ILE A 248 2.86 -5.50 -27.21
CA ILE A 248 2.38 -4.88 -25.97
C ILE A 248 2.24 -3.38 -26.21
N ARG A 249 1.06 -2.84 -25.95
CA ARG A 249 0.77 -1.41 -26.04
C ARG A 249 0.07 -0.95 -24.77
N TYR A 250 0.33 0.29 -24.39
CA TYR A 250 -0.47 0.96 -23.37
C TYR A 250 -1.63 1.67 -24.07
N GLU A 251 -2.83 1.34 -23.65
CA GLU A 251 -4.04 2.03 -24.08
C GLU A 251 -4.33 3.12 -23.07
N ALA A 252 -4.08 4.37 -23.47
CA ALA A 252 -4.41 5.50 -22.63
C ALA A 252 -5.93 5.55 -22.39
N PRO A 253 -6.40 6.05 -21.24
CA PRO A 253 -7.84 6.15 -20.91
C PRO A 253 -8.69 6.88 -21.96
N GLU A 254 -8.06 7.70 -22.80
CA GLU A 254 -8.67 8.45 -23.90
C GLU A 254 -8.77 7.70 -25.24
N SER A 255 -8.14 6.53 -25.39
CA SER A 255 -7.88 5.90 -26.71
C SER A 255 -9.12 5.46 -27.48
N ASP A 256 -10.27 5.41 -26.81
CA ASP A 256 -11.54 4.92 -27.35
C ASP A 256 -12.38 6.08 -27.93
N LEU A 257 -11.78 6.86 -28.83
CA LEU A 257 -12.43 7.97 -29.53
C LEU A 257 -13.26 7.45 -30.71
N SER A 258 -14.42 6.87 -30.42
CA SER A 258 -15.49 6.80 -31.43
C SER A 258 -15.91 8.22 -31.83
N PRO A 259 -16.15 8.53 -33.12
CA PRO A 259 -16.63 9.85 -33.58
C PRO A 259 -17.95 10.31 -32.94
N VAL A 260 -18.64 9.39 -32.27
CA VAL A 260 -19.92 9.57 -31.58
C VAL A 260 -19.76 9.86 -30.09
N LYS A 261 -18.62 9.52 -29.48
CA LYS A 261 -18.35 9.75 -28.05
C LYS A 261 -17.88 11.20 -27.84
N SER A 262 -18.46 11.90 -26.86
CA SER A 262 -18.03 13.24 -26.45
C SER A 262 -16.55 13.24 -26.05
N LYS A 263 -15.86 14.38 -26.21
CA LYS A 263 -14.49 14.59 -25.73
C LYS A 263 -14.37 14.05 -24.29
N ALA A 264 -13.33 13.25 -24.04
CA ALA A 264 -13.11 12.66 -22.72
C ALA A 264 -13.11 13.77 -21.65
N SER A 265 -13.79 13.51 -20.53
CA SER A 265 -13.73 14.44 -19.39
C SER A 265 -12.30 14.53 -18.89
N PHE A 266 -11.92 15.67 -18.32
CA PHE A 266 -10.60 15.86 -17.73
C PHE A 266 -10.27 14.73 -16.73
N LEU A 267 -11.22 14.30 -15.89
CA LEU A 267 -11.03 13.19 -14.94
C LEU A 267 -10.73 11.85 -15.63
N ARG A 268 -11.34 11.59 -16.78
CA ARG A 268 -11.04 10.39 -17.59
C ARG A 268 -9.66 10.48 -18.20
N SER A 269 -9.23 11.65 -18.67
CA SER A 269 -7.91 11.86 -19.28
C SER A 269 -6.74 11.56 -18.33
N ILE A 270 -6.93 11.83 -17.04
CA ILE A 270 -5.92 11.55 -16.01
C ILE A 270 -6.03 10.12 -15.44
N GLY A 271 -6.99 9.31 -15.90
CA GLY A 271 -7.21 7.95 -15.42
C GLY A 271 -7.69 7.89 -13.97
N LEU A 272 -8.55 8.82 -13.52
CA LEU A 272 -9.04 8.87 -12.13
C LEU A 272 -9.62 7.52 -11.68
N ASP A 273 -10.52 6.95 -12.49
CA ASP A 273 -11.17 5.68 -12.20
C ASP A 273 -10.18 4.52 -12.10
N ASP A 274 -9.14 4.52 -12.92
CA ASP A 274 -8.12 3.46 -12.92
C ASP A 274 -7.24 3.56 -11.68
N VAL A 275 -6.88 4.78 -11.28
CA VAL A 275 -6.12 5.03 -10.04
C VAL A 275 -6.96 4.64 -8.82
N HIS A 276 -8.25 5.00 -8.77
CA HIS A 276 -9.14 4.62 -7.68
C HIS A 276 -9.34 3.10 -7.61
N LYS A 277 -9.61 2.43 -8.73
CA LYS A 277 -9.72 0.96 -8.76
C LYS A 277 -8.43 0.27 -8.38
N SER A 278 -7.27 0.85 -8.70
CA SER A 278 -5.98 0.31 -8.25
C SER A 278 -5.82 0.49 -6.74
N ALA A 279 -6.16 1.67 -6.22
CA ALA A 279 -6.11 1.95 -4.78
C ALA A 279 -7.07 1.05 -3.99
N GLU A 280 -8.28 0.80 -4.50
CA GLU A 280 -9.27 -0.09 -3.89
C GLU A 280 -8.78 -1.54 -3.77
N LYS A 281 -7.93 -2.02 -4.69
CA LYS A 281 -7.31 -3.36 -4.57
C LYS A 281 -6.35 -3.47 -3.38
N ASP A 282 -5.80 -2.35 -2.96
CA ASP A 282 -4.92 -2.21 -1.80
C ASP A 282 -5.70 -1.71 -0.57
N ASP A 283 -7.05 -1.81 -0.58
CA ASP A 283 -7.98 -1.34 0.45
C ASP A 283 -7.90 0.17 0.76
N ILE A 284 -7.38 0.96 -0.19
CA ILE A 284 -7.29 2.42 -0.10
C ILE A 284 -8.51 3.06 -0.78
N ILE A 285 -9.35 3.71 0.03
CA ILE A 285 -10.53 4.43 -0.44
C ILE A 285 -10.21 5.92 -0.53
N ILE A 286 -10.48 6.51 -1.68
CA ILE A 286 -10.30 7.94 -1.95
C ILE A 286 -11.66 8.58 -2.20
N GLY A 287 -12.08 9.47 -1.30
CA GLY A 287 -13.33 10.22 -1.43
C GLY A 287 -13.48 11.27 -0.33
N LYS A 288 -14.50 12.12 -0.44
CA LYS A 288 -14.91 13.01 0.67
C LYS A 288 -15.47 12.18 1.83
N LYS A 289 -15.13 12.54 3.06
CA LYS A 289 -15.74 11.98 4.28
C LYS A 289 -17.27 11.97 4.14
N GLY A 290 -17.85 10.78 3.96
CA GLY A 290 -19.30 10.58 3.81
C GLY A 290 -19.70 9.43 2.89
N VAL A 291 -18.80 8.91 2.06
CA VAL A 291 -18.98 7.66 1.31
C VAL A 291 -17.84 6.74 1.72
N ASP A 292 -18.17 5.77 2.56
CA ASP A 292 -17.30 4.69 3.06
C ASP A 292 -15.95 5.16 3.61
N VAL A 293 -15.96 5.56 4.89
CA VAL A 293 -14.84 5.16 5.75
C VAL A 293 -14.67 3.66 5.49
N PRO A 294 -13.46 3.15 5.20
CA PRO A 294 -13.25 1.70 5.13
C PRO A 294 -13.97 1.10 6.31
N ARG A 295 -14.74 0.03 6.08
CA ARG A 295 -15.19 -0.84 7.17
C ARG A 295 -14.04 -0.85 8.15
N ARG A 296 -14.28 -0.40 9.38
CA ARG A 296 -13.34 -0.70 10.45
C ARG A 296 -13.05 -2.18 10.28
N LEU A 297 -11.79 -2.54 10.02
CA LEU A 297 -11.30 -3.86 10.36
C LEU A 297 -11.93 -4.17 11.72
N GLY A 298 -12.91 -5.07 11.76
CA GLY A 298 -13.74 -5.20 12.96
C GLY A 298 -15.24 -5.47 12.83
N THR A 299 -15.89 -5.45 11.65
CA THR A 299 -17.27 -5.98 11.57
C THR A 299 -17.33 -7.46 11.24
N ASP A 300 -16.47 -7.95 10.33
CA ASP A 300 -16.21 -9.38 10.06
C ASP A 300 -14.69 -9.61 9.94
N PHE A 301 -13.99 -9.26 11.01
CA PHE A 301 -12.53 -9.22 11.17
C PHE A 301 -11.77 -10.49 10.76
N LEU A 302 -12.38 -11.66 10.95
CA LEU A 302 -11.84 -12.94 10.48
C LEU A 302 -11.73 -12.95 8.95
N GLN A 303 -12.75 -12.45 8.26
CA GLN A 303 -12.80 -12.40 6.80
C GLN A 303 -11.77 -11.41 6.24
N ASP A 304 -11.57 -10.27 6.92
CA ASP A 304 -10.59 -9.25 6.57
C ASP A 304 -9.15 -9.73 6.79
N LEU A 305 -8.85 -10.40 7.91
CA LEU A 305 -7.54 -11.02 8.14
C LEU A 305 -7.27 -12.17 7.15
N LEU A 306 -8.29 -12.96 6.84
CA LEU A 306 -8.20 -14.06 5.88
C LEU A 306 -7.96 -13.57 4.45
N LEU A 307 -8.58 -12.46 4.06
CA LEU A 307 -8.32 -11.77 2.80
C LEU A 307 -6.89 -11.22 2.76
N ALA A 308 -6.45 -10.52 3.79
CA ALA A 308 -5.10 -9.97 3.89
C ALA A 308 -4.01 -11.06 3.80
N LEU A 309 -4.18 -12.16 4.54
CA LEU A 309 -3.24 -13.29 4.50
C LEU A 309 -3.35 -14.13 3.21
N SER A 310 -4.43 -14.00 2.42
CA SER A 310 -4.57 -14.69 1.13
C SER A 310 -3.87 -13.97 -0.03
N GLN A 311 -3.61 -12.66 0.08
CA GLN A 311 -2.94 -11.88 -0.97
C GLN A 311 -1.45 -12.21 -1.12
N ASP A 312 -0.84 -12.82 -0.11
CA ASP A 312 0.54 -13.34 -0.17
C ASP A 312 0.67 -14.59 -1.05
N GLU A 313 -0.42 -15.28 -1.36
CA GLU A 313 -0.44 -16.44 -2.25
C GLU A 313 -1.23 -16.15 -3.54
N ASN A 314 -0.51 -15.65 -4.55
CA ASN A 314 -0.87 -15.49 -5.97
C ASN A 314 -1.22 -14.06 -6.44
N VAL A 315 -0.19 -13.32 -6.84
CA VAL A 315 -0.28 -12.51 -8.08
C VAL A 315 0.43 -13.28 -9.20
N ASN A 316 -0.20 -14.34 -9.68
CA ASN A 316 0.00 -14.75 -11.06
C ASN A 316 -0.86 -13.81 -11.92
N GLU A 317 -0.24 -12.77 -12.47
CA GLU A 317 -0.80 -11.90 -13.50
C GLU A 317 -1.37 -12.74 -14.66
N SER A 318 -2.66 -13.06 -14.58
CA SER A 318 -3.40 -13.62 -15.70
C SER A 318 -4.90 -13.40 -15.49
N ARG A 319 -5.35 -12.15 -15.73
CA ARG A 319 -6.67 -11.83 -16.30
C ARG A 319 -6.94 -10.33 -16.32
N ILE A 320 -6.52 -9.70 -17.41
CA ILE A 320 -7.33 -8.68 -18.07
C ILE A 320 -7.41 -9.11 -19.54
N GLU A 321 -8.25 -10.10 -19.81
CA GLU A 321 -8.85 -10.28 -21.13
C GLU A 321 -10.30 -9.84 -21.00
N ARG A 322 -10.58 -8.60 -21.43
CA ARG A 322 -11.69 -8.30 -22.34
C ARG A 322 -11.65 -6.86 -22.81
#